data_AF-A0A5E6R470-F1
#
_entry.id   AF-A0A5E6R470-F1
#
_cell.length_a   1.000
_cell.length_b   1.000
_cell.length_c   1.000
_cell.angle_alpha   90.00
_cell.angle_beta   90.00
_cell.angle_gamma   90.00
#
_symmetry.space_group_name_H-M   'P 1'
#
loop_
_entity.id
_entity.type
_entity.pdbx_description
1 polymer ?
#
loop_
_entity_poly.entity_id
_entity_poly.type
_entity_poly.pdbx_seq_one_letter_code
_entity_poly.pdbx_strand_id
1 'polypeptide(L)' 'MAARFVPLSDALDGLNGALYSETGQHWQGEDLWRAIRAIPIAERVHDPVGDSGLPPLYPK' A
#
# COMPACT_ATOMS: atom_id res chain seq x y z
N MET A 1 10.63 -12.26 -7.71
CA MET A 1 9.58 -11.27 -8.06
C MET A 1 10.03 -9.95 -7.46
N ALA A 2 10.44 -8.96 -8.26
CA ALA A 2 10.97 -7.70 -7.73
C ALA A 2 9.82 -6.82 -7.22
N ALA A 3 9.92 -6.32 -5.98
CA ALA A 3 8.99 -5.34 -5.47
C ALA A 3 9.10 -4.07 -6.32
N ARG A 4 7.98 -3.64 -6.90
CA ARG A 4 7.87 -2.39 -7.68
C ARG A 4 8.24 -1.14 -6.86
N PHE A 5 8.31 -1.26 -5.54
CA PHE A 5 8.76 -0.22 -4.61
C PHE A 5 9.71 -0.82 -3.55
N VAL A 6 10.92 -1.21 -3.95
CA VAL A 6 11.93 -1.80 -3.06
C VAL A 6 12.18 -0.96 -1.79
N PRO A 7 12.38 0.37 -1.86
CA PRO A 7 12.61 1.18 -0.65
C PRO A 7 11.44 1.18 0.33
N LEU A 8 10.22 1.02 -0.17
CA LEU A 8 9.03 0.91 0.68
C LEU A 8 8.99 -0.45 1.37
N SER A 9 9.32 -1.52 0.65
CA SER A 9 9.40 -2.87 1.23
C SER A 9 10.41 -2.92 2.36
N ASP A 10 11.63 -2.40 2.13
CA ASP A 10 12.71 -2.41 3.11
C ASP A 10 12.33 -1.59 4.38
N ALA A 11 11.68 -0.43 4.19
CA ALA A 11 11.21 0.38 5.31
C ALA A 11 10.09 -0.27 6.13
N LEU A 12 9.21 -1.03 5.47
CA LEU A 12 8.16 -1.83 6.13
C LEU A 12 8.75 -3.03 6.87
N ASP A 13 9.76 -3.68 6.31
CA ASP A 13 10.47 -4.78 6.98
C ASP A 13 11.22 -4.27 8.23
N GLY A 14 11.83 -3.08 8.14
CA GLY A 14 12.42 -2.40 9.30
C GLY A 14 11.40 -2.06 10.40
N LEU A 15 10.20 -1.60 10.02
CA LEU A 15 9.10 -1.35 10.97
C LEU A 15 8.61 -2.66 11.62
N ASN A 16 8.40 -3.71 10.83
CA ASN A 16 7.97 -5.01 11.33
C ASN A 16 9.01 -5.59 12.30
N GLY A 17 10.30 -5.48 11.96
CA GLY A 17 11.39 -5.84 12.85
C GLY A 17 11.34 -5.06 14.17
N ALA A 18 11.00 -3.78 14.15
CA ALA A 18 10.90 -2.98 15.38
C ALA A 18 9.68 -3.28 16.24
N LEU A 19 8.55 -3.61 15.62
CA LEU A 19 7.32 -3.95 16.35
C LEU A 19 7.38 -5.35 16.97
N TYR A 20 8.07 -6.29 16.34
CA TYR A 20 8.06 -7.69 16.72
C TYR A 20 9.41 -8.23 17.26
N SER A 21 10.48 -7.42 17.27
CA SER A 21 11.75 -7.87 17.84
C SER A 21 11.75 -7.83 19.37
N GLU A 22 12.26 -8.89 19.98
CA GLU A 22 12.53 -8.98 21.41
C GLU A 22 13.70 -8.08 21.85
N THR A 23 14.56 -7.64 20.93
CA THR A 23 15.79 -6.89 21.25
C THR A 23 15.65 -5.36 21.20
N GLY A 24 14.44 -4.83 21.03
CA GLY A 24 14.20 -3.38 21.04
C GLY A 24 14.95 -2.66 19.92
N GLN A 25 14.56 -2.92 18.68
CA GLN A 25 15.07 -2.20 17.52
C GLN A 25 14.62 -0.72 17.58
N HIS A 26 15.59 0.20 17.53
CA HIS A 26 15.31 1.64 17.51
C HIS A 26 14.89 2.07 16.10
N TRP A 27 13.59 2.08 15.87
CA TRP A 27 12.99 2.55 14.62
C TRP A 27 12.60 4.02 14.71
N GLN A 28 13.06 4.82 13.75
CA GLN A 28 12.85 6.28 13.72
C GLN A 28 11.87 6.75 12.62
N GLY A 29 11.53 5.88 11.66
CA GLY A 29 10.55 6.15 10.62
C GLY A 29 10.97 7.09 9.49
N GLU A 30 12.19 7.64 9.48
CA GLU A 30 12.68 8.51 8.41
C GLU A 30 12.64 7.82 7.02
N ASP A 31 13.12 6.58 6.95
CA ASP A 31 13.13 5.82 5.70
C ASP A 31 11.71 5.48 5.21
N LEU A 32 10.80 5.16 6.13
CA LEU A 32 9.39 4.95 5.80
C LEU A 32 8.74 6.22 5.27
N TRP A 33 8.99 7.36 5.92
CA TRP A 33 8.47 8.65 5.48
C TRP A 33 8.97 9.03 4.09
N ARG A 34 10.28 8.86 3.83
CA ARG A 34 10.89 9.09 2.51
C ARG A 34 10.29 8.16 1.45
N ALA A 35 10.13 6.88 1.77
CA ALA A 35 9.57 5.90 0.86
C ALA A 35 8.12 6.24 0.48
N ILE A 36 7.27 6.60 1.44
CA ILE A 36 5.88 7.02 1.20
C ILE A 36 5.82 8.26 0.30
N ARG A 37 6.68 9.25 0.56
CA ARG A 37 6.76 10.48 -0.25
C ARG A 37 7.24 10.25 -1.68
N ALA A 38 7.94 9.15 -1.93
CA ALA A 38 8.43 8.76 -3.25
C ALA A 38 7.39 7.97 -4.06
N ILE A 39 6.29 7.51 -3.45
CA ILE A 39 5.20 6.85 -4.17
C ILE A 39 4.57 7.90 -5.10
N PRO A 40 4.56 7.68 -6.42
CA PRO A 40 3.86 8.56 -7.34
C PRO A 40 2.40 8.66 -6.88
N ILE A 41 1.85 9.88 -6.84
CA ILE A 41 0.40 10.04 -6.72
C ILE A 41 -0.15 9.29 -7.92
N ALA A 42 -0.75 8.12 -7.68
CA ALA A 42 -1.54 7.48 -8.71
C ALA A 42 -2.57 8.54 -9.07
N GLU A 43 -2.51 9.08 -10.30
CA GLU A 43 -3.70 9.67 -10.91
C GLU A 43 -4.79 8.67 -10.59
N ARG A 44 -5.79 9.13 -9.81
CA ARG A 44 -6.85 8.25 -9.33
C ARG A 44 -7.20 7.37 -10.52
N VAL A 45 -6.97 6.06 -10.38
CA VAL A 45 -7.59 5.13 -11.30
C VAL A 45 -9.05 5.50 -11.16
N HIS A 46 -9.55 6.23 -12.15
CA HIS A 46 -10.94 6.55 -12.26
C HIS A 46 -11.51 5.15 -12.38
N ASP A 47 -12.04 4.61 -11.28
CA ASP A 47 -12.94 3.48 -11.37
C ASP A 47 -13.86 3.89 -12.50
N PRO A 48 -13.89 3.19 -13.65
CA PRO A 48 -14.95 3.46 -14.58
C PRO A 48 -16.20 3.35 -13.71
N VAL A 49 -17.01 4.41 -13.70
CA VAL A 49 -18.43 4.29 -13.42
C VAL A 49 -18.97 3.38 -14.53
N GLY A 50 -18.59 2.11 -14.43
CA GLY A 50 -19.01 1.01 -15.25
C GLY A 50 -20.25 0.53 -14.55
N ASP A 51 -21.32 1.28 -14.78
CA ASP A 51 -22.68 0.78 -14.93
C ASP A 51 -22.87 -0.61 -14.33
N SER A 52 -22.84 -0.70 -13.01
CA SER A 52 -23.26 -1.92 -12.29
C SER A 52 -24.78 -1.85 -12.17
N GLY A 53 -25.45 -1.70 -13.31
CA GLY A 53 -26.87 -1.92 -13.45
C GLY A 53 -27.10 -3.41 -13.24
N LEU A 54 -27.46 -3.80 -12.01
CA LEU A 54 -27.92 -5.15 -11.73
C LEU A 54 -29.05 -5.48 -12.72
N PRO A 55 -28.97 -6.60 -13.47
CA PRO A 55 -30.06 -6.99 -14.36
C PRO A 55 -31.34 -7.19 -13.53
N PRO A 56 -32.52 -6.81 -14.05
CA PRO A 56 -33.76 -6.86 -13.28
C PRO A 56 -34.05 -8.30 -12.84
N LEU A 57 -34.27 -8.47 -11.53
CA LEU A 57 -34.36 -9.78 -10.87
C LEU A 57 -35.66 -10.54 -11.14
N TYR A 58 -36.59 -10.01 -11.95
CA TYR A 58 -37.84 -10.69 -12.27
C TYR A 58 -38.25 -10.50 -13.75
N PRO A 59 -38.61 -11.58 -14.45
CA PRO A 59 -39.27 -11.49 -15.76
C PRO A 59 -40.72 -11.02 -15.61
N LYS A 60 -41.23 -10.36 -16.66
CA LYS A 60 -42.61 -9.86 -16.77
C LYS A 60 -43.61 -10.98 -16.99
#